data_AF-A0A7V5MRK0-F1
#
_entry.id   AF-A0A7V5MRK0-F1
#
_cell.length_a   1.000
_cell.length_b   1.000
_cell.length_c   1.000
_cell.angle_alpha   90.00
_cell.angle_beta   90.00
_cell.angle_gamma   90.00
#
_symmetry.space_group_name_H-M   'P 1'
#
loop_
_entity.id
_entity.type
_entity.pdbx_description
1 polymer ?
#
loop_
_entity_poly.entity_id
_entity_poly.type
_entity_poly.pdbx_seq_one_letter_code
_entity_poly.pdbx_strand_id
1 'polypeptide(L)'
;DRTPPEEIARAKESGMVHGVKLYPAGATTHSDAGVTDLRHCDATLAAMAELGMPLLVHGEVTDPDVDVFDREAVFIERELKPLLDHHPDLRLVLEHVTTREGVRFVREAGDRVAGTLTPQHLLFNRNALFAGGLRPHHYCLPVLKRECHREALLEAATSGDPKFFLGTDSAPHARSAKESACGCAGIFSAPLALECYALVFEHAGALDRLEAFASHHGPDYYGLPRNSGTLTLVREAWTVPEEYPFGKDRIVPLFAGEQMPWRVRVE
;
A
#
# COMPACT_ATOMS: atom_id res chain seq x y z
N ASP A 1 9.28 18.32 5.17
CA ASP A 1 10.29 19.27 5.70
C ASP A 1 9.73 20.32 6.65
N ARG A 2 8.72 21.11 6.29
CA ARG A 2 8.37 22.32 7.05
C ARG A 2 7.02 22.31 7.77
N THR A 3 6.33 21.17 7.81
CA THR A 3 5.10 21.03 8.59
C THR A 3 5.46 21.22 10.05
N PRO A 4 4.94 22.24 10.75
CA PRO A 4 5.36 22.50 12.11
C PRO A 4 4.61 21.57 13.09
N PRO A 5 5.19 21.28 14.28
CA PRO A 5 4.64 20.29 15.21
C PRO A 5 3.20 20.58 15.67
N GLU A 6 2.84 21.86 15.82
CA GLU A 6 1.49 22.29 16.21
C GLU A 6 0.40 21.86 15.21
N GLU A 7 0.73 21.65 13.94
CA GLU A 7 -0.23 21.12 12.97
C GLU A 7 -0.64 19.68 13.30
N ILE A 8 0.23 18.89 13.97
CA ILE A 8 -0.10 17.53 14.39
C ILE A 8 -1.17 17.55 15.49
N ALA A 9 -1.05 18.46 16.46
CA ALA A 9 -2.06 18.65 17.49
C ALA A 9 -3.40 19.09 16.86
N ARG A 10 -3.38 20.11 16.00
CA ARG A 10 -4.58 20.57 15.28
C ARG A 10 -5.24 19.46 14.45
N ALA A 11 -4.42 18.66 13.75
CA ALA A 11 -4.89 17.52 12.97
C ALA A 11 -5.56 16.46 13.86
N LYS A 12 -4.95 16.13 15.00
CA LYS A 12 -5.52 15.16 15.95
C LYS A 12 -6.82 15.66 16.57
N GLU A 13 -6.86 16.92 17.00
CA GLU A 13 -8.04 17.57 17.60
C GLU A 13 -9.21 17.67 16.62
N SER A 14 -8.94 17.76 15.31
CA SER A 14 -9.99 17.80 14.29
C SER A 14 -10.85 16.53 14.25
N GLY A 15 -10.32 15.39 14.71
CA GLY A 15 -10.97 14.08 14.58
C GLY A 15 -11.08 13.55 13.15
N MET A 16 -10.57 14.28 12.14
CA MET A 16 -10.66 13.91 10.72
C MET A 16 -9.35 13.33 10.16
N VAL A 17 -8.20 13.67 10.75
CA VAL A 17 -6.88 13.21 10.30
C VAL A 17 -6.44 12.04 11.17
N HIS A 18 -6.20 10.89 10.55
CA HIS A 18 -5.85 9.64 11.24
C HIS A 18 -4.40 9.17 11.02
N GLY A 19 -3.63 9.91 10.23
CA GLY A 19 -2.23 9.65 9.98
C GLY A 19 -1.62 10.74 9.10
N VAL A 20 -0.29 10.78 9.04
CA VAL A 20 0.47 11.70 8.17
C VAL A 20 1.27 10.88 7.18
N LYS A 21 1.09 11.14 5.89
CA LYS A 21 1.81 10.42 4.82
C LYS A 21 3.17 11.06 4.54
N LEU A 22 4.22 10.27 4.67
CA LEU A 22 5.56 10.57 4.21
C LEU A 22 5.75 10.09 2.77
N TYR A 23 6.04 11.03 1.87
CA TYR A 23 6.62 10.74 0.56
C TYR A 23 8.05 11.28 0.53
N PRO A 24 9.07 10.43 0.29
CA PRO A 24 10.40 10.93 -0.08
C PRO A 24 10.30 11.74 -1.37
N ALA A 25 11.03 12.85 -1.45
CA ALA A 25 10.98 13.72 -2.61
C ALA A 25 11.33 12.96 -3.91
N GLY A 26 10.40 12.97 -4.88
CA GLY A 26 10.54 12.31 -6.18
C GLY A 26 10.27 10.80 -6.20
N ALA A 27 9.81 10.19 -5.10
CA ALA A 27 9.64 8.73 -5.02
C ALA A 27 8.47 8.21 -5.87
N THR A 28 7.42 9.01 -6.05
CA THR A 28 6.23 8.63 -6.82
C THR A 28 5.48 9.86 -7.38
N THR A 29 4.33 9.65 -8.02
CA THR A 29 3.53 10.74 -8.62
C THR A 29 3.15 11.80 -7.58
N HIS A 30 3.37 13.08 -7.94
CA HIS A 30 3.14 14.26 -7.09
C HIS A 30 4.02 14.36 -5.82
N SER A 31 5.12 13.60 -5.74
CA SER A 31 6.04 13.63 -4.59
C SER A 31 7.18 14.65 -4.70
N ASP A 32 7.23 15.51 -5.72
CA ASP A 32 8.32 16.48 -5.90
C ASP A 32 8.42 17.50 -4.75
N ALA A 33 7.30 17.74 -4.03
CA ALA A 33 7.25 18.55 -2.81
C ALA A 33 7.42 17.72 -1.52
N GLY A 34 7.88 16.48 -1.64
CA GLY A 34 8.06 15.53 -0.55
C GLY A 34 9.19 15.89 0.41
N VAL A 35 9.47 14.98 1.34
CA VAL A 35 10.52 15.15 2.34
C VAL A 35 11.89 14.95 1.70
N THR A 36 12.78 15.93 1.85
CA THR A 36 14.15 15.84 1.32
C THR A 36 15.09 15.12 2.29
N ASP A 37 14.84 15.29 3.59
CA ASP A 37 15.60 14.70 4.67
C ASP A 37 14.70 14.55 5.90
N LEU A 38 14.59 13.33 6.44
CA LEU A 38 13.76 13.03 7.60
C LEU A 38 14.16 13.84 8.84
N ARG A 39 15.44 14.22 8.97
CA ARG A 39 15.95 15.02 10.09
C ARG A 39 15.31 16.40 10.16
N HIS A 40 14.86 16.95 9.04
CA HIS A 40 14.12 18.22 9.04
C HIS A 40 12.73 18.10 9.66
N CYS A 41 12.17 16.88 9.74
CA CYS A 41 10.86 16.61 10.31
C CYS A 41 10.92 16.21 11.78
N ASP A 42 12.09 16.25 12.43
CA ASP A 42 12.32 15.66 13.76
C ASP A 42 11.31 16.13 14.83
N ALA A 43 11.14 17.45 14.98
CA ALA A 43 10.20 18.00 15.95
C ALA A 43 8.74 17.58 15.67
N THR A 44 8.39 17.44 14.38
CA THR A 44 7.05 17.04 13.96
C THR A 44 6.83 15.55 14.19
N LEU A 45 7.85 14.72 13.95
CA LEU A 45 7.84 13.29 14.26
C LEU A 45 7.75 13.03 15.77
N ALA A 46 8.45 13.83 16.59
CA ALA A 46 8.33 13.78 18.04
C ALA A 46 6.89 14.07 18.50
N ALA A 47 6.26 15.12 17.97
CA ALA A 47 4.86 15.43 18.27
C ALA A 47 3.89 14.33 17.80
N MET A 48 4.17 13.70 16.66
CA MET A 48 3.41 12.53 16.20
C MET A 48 3.53 11.34 17.14
N ALA A 49 4.74 11.05 17.64
CA ALA A 49 4.98 9.99 18.62
C ALA A 49 4.24 10.27 19.94
N GLU A 50 4.34 11.50 20.47
CA GLU A 50 3.66 11.92 21.70
C GLU A 50 2.13 11.80 21.60
N LEU A 51 1.56 12.25 20.48
CA LEU A 51 0.11 12.26 20.26
C LEU A 51 -0.43 10.94 19.69
N GLY A 52 0.44 9.96 19.47
CA GLY A 52 0.10 8.66 18.87
C GLY A 52 -0.48 8.76 17.47
N MET A 53 -0.09 9.79 16.69
CA MET A 53 -0.46 9.98 15.29
C MET A 53 0.43 9.09 14.40
N PRO A 54 -0.13 8.12 13.63
CA PRO A 54 0.65 7.26 12.76
C PRO A 54 1.37 8.02 11.63
N LEU A 55 2.63 7.66 11.38
CA LEU A 55 3.36 7.98 10.17
C LEU A 55 3.12 6.88 9.14
N LEU A 56 2.57 7.25 7.98
CA LEU A 56 2.35 6.34 6.86
C LEU A 56 3.50 6.56 5.89
N VAL A 57 4.22 5.51 5.49
CA VAL A 57 5.49 5.68 4.77
C VAL A 57 5.46 4.99 3.42
N HIS A 58 5.66 5.76 2.35
CA HIS A 58 6.13 5.20 1.09
C HIS A 58 7.63 4.94 1.19
N GLY A 59 8.00 3.69 1.47
CA GLY A 59 9.36 3.34 1.87
C GLY A 59 10.31 3.02 0.72
N GLU A 60 10.64 3.98 -0.13
CA GLU A 60 11.68 3.83 -1.17
C GLU A 60 12.65 5.02 -1.16
N VAL A 61 13.95 4.75 -1.27
CA VAL A 61 14.92 5.83 -1.55
C VAL A 61 14.79 6.29 -3.00
N THR A 62 15.12 7.55 -3.28
CA THR A 62 15.09 8.12 -4.63
C THR A 62 16.46 8.30 -5.26
N ASP A 63 17.50 7.82 -4.59
CA ASP A 63 18.88 7.83 -5.07
C ASP A 63 18.97 7.18 -6.48
N PRO A 64 19.43 7.93 -7.50
CA PRO A 64 19.53 7.41 -8.87
C PRO A 64 20.54 6.27 -9.01
N ASP A 65 21.48 6.12 -8.08
CA ASP A 65 22.47 5.04 -8.09
C ASP A 65 21.94 3.74 -7.46
N VAL A 66 20.74 3.77 -6.85
CA VAL A 66 20.07 2.60 -6.28
C VAL A 66 19.06 2.05 -7.28
N ASP A 67 19.26 0.78 -7.66
CA ASP A 67 18.35 0.05 -8.53
C ASP A 67 16.92 0.04 -7.98
N VAL A 68 15.94 0.29 -8.85
CA VAL A 68 14.52 0.40 -8.47
C VAL A 68 13.98 -0.83 -7.73
N PHE A 69 14.56 -2.02 -7.95
CA PHE A 69 14.15 -3.23 -7.24
C PHE A 69 14.70 -3.30 -5.81
N ASP A 70 15.75 -2.53 -5.48
CA ASP A 70 16.43 -2.55 -4.17
C ASP A 70 16.04 -1.36 -3.27
N ARG A 71 15.36 -0.34 -3.83
CA ARG A 71 15.02 0.91 -3.13
C ARG A 71 14.29 0.72 -1.81
N GLU A 72 13.36 -0.23 -1.72
CA GLU A 72 12.62 -0.51 -0.48
C GLU A 72 13.53 -1.05 0.62
N ALA A 73 14.36 -2.05 0.29
CA ALA A 73 15.30 -2.64 1.25
C ALA A 73 16.33 -1.61 1.73
N VAL A 74 16.84 -0.78 0.81
CA VAL A 74 17.78 0.29 1.15
C VAL A 74 17.12 1.34 2.05
N PHE A 75 15.87 1.72 1.79
CA PHE A 75 15.14 2.67 2.62
C PHE A 75 14.92 2.15 4.04
N ILE A 76 14.57 0.87 4.19
CA ILE A 76 14.41 0.24 5.51
C ILE A 76 15.70 0.37 6.34
N GLU A 77 16.85 0.03 5.75
CA GLU A 77 18.13 0.06 6.46
C GLU A 77 18.65 1.49 6.72
N ARG A 78 18.55 2.38 5.73
CA ARG A 78 19.13 3.73 5.81
C ARG A 78 18.25 4.72 6.56
N GLU A 79 16.93 4.58 6.48
CA GLU A 79 15.99 5.60 6.95
C GLU A 79 15.09 5.08 8.07
N LEU A 80 14.39 3.95 7.87
CA LEU A 80 13.36 3.51 8.84
C LEU A 80 13.93 2.99 10.15
N LYS A 81 14.97 2.17 10.12
CA LYS A 81 15.59 1.68 11.36
C LYS A 81 16.14 2.84 12.20
N PRO A 82 16.96 3.77 11.66
CA PRO A 82 17.40 4.94 12.42
C PRO A 82 16.25 5.81 12.92
N LEU A 83 15.19 5.98 12.12
CA LEU A 83 14.01 6.74 12.53
C LEU A 83 13.34 6.13 13.77
N LEU A 84 13.13 4.82 13.79
CA LEU A 84 12.49 4.12 14.91
C LEU A 84 13.41 4.01 16.13
N ASP A 85 14.73 3.94 15.93
CA ASP A 85 15.68 4.03 17.03
C ASP A 85 15.64 5.42 17.70
N HIS A 86 15.43 6.47 16.91
CA HIS A 86 15.35 7.84 17.40
C HIS A 86 13.99 8.18 18.03
N HIS A 87 12.89 7.67 17.45
CA HIS A 87 11.52 7.88 17.90
C HIS A 87 10.84 6.54 18.23
N PRO A 88 11.21 5.87 19.34
CA PRO A 88 10.77 4.50 19.64
C PRO A 88 9.26 4.36 19.90
N ASP A 89 8.60 5.46 20.27
CA ASP A 89 7.14 5.48 20.48
C ASP A 89 6.34 5.84 19.22
N LEU A 90 7.01 6.18 18.10
CA LEU A 90 6.37 6.50 16.84
C LEU A 90 5.60 5.29 16.31
N ARG A 91 4.34 5.52 15.95
CA ARG A 91 3.52 4.55 15.25
C ARG A 91 3.77 4.68 13.76
N LEU A 92 4.06 3.58 13.08
CA LEU A 92 4.49 3.59 11.69
C LEU A 92 3.77 2.51 10.87
N VAL A 93 3.25 2.90 9.71
CA VAL A 93 2.77 1.95 8.68
C VAL A 93 3.72 2.01 7.51
N LEU A 94 4.42 0.91 7.23
CA LEU A 94 5.12 0.74 5.97
C LEU A 94 4.07 0.43 4.90
N GLU A 95 3.72 1.43 4.11
CA GLU A 95 2.66 1.29 3.11
C GLU A 95 3.10 0.34 2.00
N HIS A 96 2.13 -0.35 1.40
CA HIS A 96 2.25 -1.14 0.17
C HIS A 96 3.57 -1.91 0.07
N VAL A 97 3.88 -2.71 1.11
CA VAL A 97 5.14 -3.49 1.21
C VAL A 97 5.30 -4.39 -0.02
N THR A 98 6.50 -4.43 -0.61
CA THR A 98 6.73 -5.21 -1.84
C THR A 98 7.85 -6.24 -1.75
N THR A 99 8.65 -6.21 -0.68
CA THR A 99 9.79 -7.10 -0.49
C THR A 99 9.63 -8.03 0.72
N ARG A 100 10.20 -9.24 0.63
CA ARG A 100 10.44 -10.11 1.79
C ARG A 100 11.18 -9.39 2.92
N GLU A 101 12.12 -8.51 2.59
CA GLU A 101 12.88 -7.70 3.53
C GLU A 101 11.95 -6.74 4.30
N GLY A 102 11.00 -6.10 3.63
CA GLY A 102 9.94 -5.30 4.24
C GLY A 102 8.98 -6.10 5.12
N VAL A 103 8.56 -7.30 4.66
CA VAL A 103 7.76 -8.22 5.49
C VAL A 103 8.50 -8.59 6.78
N ARG A 104 9.79 -8.95 6.66
CA ARG A 104 10.63 -9.28 7.81
C ARG A 104 10.75 -8.10 8.77
N PHE A 105 11.01 -6.90 8.25
CA PHE A 105 11.09 -5.68 9.04
C PHE A 105 9.83 -5.44 9.88
N VAL A 106 8.63 -5.51 9.26
CA VAL A 106 7.36 -5.32 9.98
C VAL A 106 7.15 -6.40 11.04
N ARG A 107 7.44 -7.67 10.72
CA ARG A 107 7.29 -8.79 11.68
C ARG A 107 8.20 -8.62 12.90
N GLU A 108 9.47 -8.29 12.67
CA GLU A 108 10.51 -8.17 13.70
C GLU A 108 10.40 -6.87 14.52
N ALA A 109 9.74 -5.83 14.00
CA ALA A 109 9.49 -4.59 14.72
C ALA A 109 8.48 -4.77 15.88
N GLY A 110 8.34 -3.77 16.75
CA GLY A 110 7.33 -3.79 17.82
C GLY A 110 5.88 -3.60 17.32
N ASP A 111 4.91 -3.66 18.23
CA ASP A 111 3.46 -3.53 17.92
C ASP A 111 3.04 -2.17 17.36
N ARG A 112 3.96 -1.19 17.40
CA ARG A 112 3.76 0.15 16.82
C ARG A 112 4.02 0.20 15.31
N VAL A 113 4.56 -0.87 14.72
CA VAL A 113 4.86 -0.96 13.29
C VAL A 113 3.93 -1.94 12.62
N ALA A 114 3.30 -1.50 11.53
CA ALA A 114 2.43 -2.30 10.69
C ALA A 114 2.82 -2.15 9.22
N GLY A 115 2.22 -2.97 8.36
CA GLY A 115 2.38 -2.90 6.91
C GLY A 115 1.06 -3.10 6.16
N THR A 116 0.82 -2.29 5.14
CA THR A 116 -0.30 -2.53 4.23
C THR A 116 0.17 -3.35 3.02
N LEU A 117 -0.69 -4.24 2.56
CA LEU A 117 -0.42 -5.09 1.40
C LEU A 117 -1.49 -4.82 0.35
N THR A 118 -1.08 -4.65 -0.91
CA THR A 118 -1.97 -4.32 -2.03
C THR A 118 -2.38 -5.57 -2.82
N PRO A 119 -3.52 -5.58 -3.55
CA PRO A 119 -3.92 -6.77 -4.28
C PRO A 119 -2.93 -7.13 -5.39
N GLN A 120 -2.41 -6.15 -6.12
CA GLN A 120 -1.46 -6.38 -7.21
C GLN A 120 -0.15 -7.03 -6.75
N HIS A 121 0.36 -6.68 -5.57
CA HIS A 121 1.61 -7.23 -5.04
C HIS A 121 1.44 -8.64 -4.45
N LEU A 122 0.20 -9.04 -4.12
CA LEU A 122 -0.12 -10.41 -3.72
C LEU A 122 -0.38 -11.31 -4.95
N LEU A 123 -1.02 -10.76 -5.98
CA LEU A 123 -1.39 -11.48 -7.19
C LEU A 123 -0.21 -11.69 -8.14
N PHE A 124 0.67 -10.69 -8.28
CA PHE A 124 1.65 -10.65 -9.36
C PHE A 124 3.08 -10.47 -8.86
N ASN A 125 4.02 -11.03 -9.62
CA ASN A 125 5.42 -10.68 -9.56
C ASN A 125 5.80 -9.88 -10.82
N ARG A 126 7.04 -9.40 -10.88
CA ARG A 126 7.55 -8.53 -11.95
C ARG A 126 7.46 -9.10 -13.36
N ASN A 127 7.32 -10.42 -13.53
CA ASN A 127 7.08 -11.00 -14.85
C ASN A 127 5.78 -10.47 -15.48
N ALA A 128 4.79 -10.08 -14.66
CA ALA A 128 3.54 -9.49 -15.15
C ALA A 128 3.75 -8.15 -15.88
N LEU A 129 4.85 -7.43 -15.60
CA LEU A 129 5.24 -6.22 -16.35
C LEU A 129 5.66 -6.52 -17.78
N PHE A 130 6.15 -7.73 -18.05
CA PHE A 130 6.81 -8.10 -19.31
C PHE A 130 6.14 -9.28 -20.03
N ALA A 131 5.03 -9.78 -19.50
CA ALA A 131 4.33 -10.95 -20.03
C ALA A 131 3.75 -10.67 -21.43
N GLY A 132 4.40 -11.21 -22.46
CA GLY A 132 4.03 -10.99 -23.87
C GLY A 132 4.38 -9.61 -24.42
N GLY A 133 5.09 -8.78 -23.65
CA GLY A 133 5.40 -7.39 -23.96
C GLY A 133 5.36 -6.51 -22.70
N LEU A 134 5.75 -5.24 -22.83
CA LEU A 134 5.66 -4.27 -21.72
C LEU A 134 4.18 -3.93 -21.44
N ARG A 135 3.72 -4.19 -20.21
CA ARG A 135 2.35 -3.94 -19.75
C ARG A 135 2.32 -2.76 -18.78
N PRO A 136 2.11 -1.52 -19.25
CA PRO A 136 2.18 -0.33 -18.40
C PRO A 136 1.09 -0.30 -17.31
N HIS A 137 -0.04 -0.95 -17.52
CA HIS A 137 -1.11 -1.08 -16.52
C HIS A 137 -0.75 -1.98 -15.33
N HIS A 138 0.39 -2.67 -15.36
CA HIS A 138 0.97 -3.36 -14.20
C HIS A 138 2.12 -2.58 -13.53
N TYR A 139 2.49 -1.41 -14.08
CA TYR A 139 3.54 -0.57 -13.51
C TYR A 139 2.98 0.30 -12.39
N CYS A 140 3.52 0.14 -11.17
CA CYS A 140 3.25 0.93 -9.98
C CYS A 140 4.56 1.11 -9.17
N LEU A 141 4.51 1.93 -8.12
CA LEU A 141 5.62 2.13 -7.19
C LEU A 141 5.14 1.86 -5.76
N PRO A 142 5.86 1.06 -4.96
CA PRO A 142 7.10 0.34 -5.32
C PRO A 142 6.85 -0.69 -6.42
N VAL A 143 7.87 -0.94 -7.27
CA VAL A 143 7.68 -1.81 -8.45
C VAL A 143 7.41 -3.25 -8.05
N LEU A 144 6.60 -3.99 -8.82
CA LEU A 144 6.46 -5.45 -8.69
C LEU A 144 7.86 -6.10 -8.60
N LYS A 145 8.05 -7.00 -7.63
CA LYS A 145 9.34 -7.63 -7.33
C LYS A 145 9.41 -9.08 -7.83
N ARG A 146 10.50 -9.80 -7.56
CA ARG A 146 10.63 -11.24 -7.89
C ARG A 146 9.63 -12.08 -7.10
N GLU A 147 9.39 -13.30 -7.58
CA GLU A 147 8.40 -14.23 -7.00
C GLU A 147 8.62 -14.50 -5.51
N CYS A 148 9.86 -14.67 -5.06
CA CYS A 148 10.16 -14.88 -3.65
C CYS A 148 9.68 -13.74 -2.72
N HIS A 149 9.57 -12.51 -3.24
CA HIS A 149 8.99 -11.42 -2.48
C HIS A 149 7.46 -11.51 -2.48
N ARG A 150 6.83 -11.82 -3.62
CA ARG A 150 5.38 -12.06 -3.71
C ARG A 150 4.92 -13.16 -2.75
N GLU A 151 5.67 -14.27 -2.70
CA GLU A 151 5.40 -15.38 -1.77
C GLU A 151 5.48 -14.93 -0.31
N ALA A 152 6.49 -14.14 0.06
CA ALA A 152 6.60 -13.60 1.42
C ALA A 152 5.44 -12.66 1.79
N LEU A 153 4.96 -11.85 0.84
CA LEU A 153 3.78 -11.00 1.03
C LEU A 153 2.51 -11.84 1.19
N LEU A 154 2.37 -12.91 0.40
CA LEU A 154 1.25 -13.83 0.49
C LEU A 154 1.20 -14.54 1.84
N GLU A 155 2.35 -15.03 2.31
CA GLU A 155 2.49 -15.60 3.65
C GLU A 155 2.16 -14.57 4.73
N ALA A 156 2.56 -13.31 4.58
CA ALA A 156 2.23 -12.25 5.53
C ALA A 156 0.73 -11.98 5.59
N ALA A 157 0.11 -11.69 4.43
CA ALA A 157 -1.32 -11.40 4.31
C ALA A 157 -2.19 -12.52 4.91
N THR A 158 -1.80 -13.76 4.66
CA THR A 158 -2.59 -14.94 5.05
C THR A 158 -2.17 -15.53 6.39
N SER A 159 -1.24 -14.92 7.14
CA SER A 159 -0.73 -15.48 8.41
C SER A 159 -1.69 -15.33 9.60
N GLY A 160 -2.59 -14.33 9.57
CA GLY A 160 -3.36 -13.91 10.74
C GLY A 160 -2.60 -12.95 11.67
N ASP A 161 -1.40 -12.52 11.30
CA ASP A 161 -0.64 -11.49 12.02
C ASP A 161 -1.35 -10.13 11.93
N PRO A 162 -1.73 -9.50 13.07
CA PRO A 162 -2.47 -8.24 13.08
C PRO A 162 -1.67 -7.05 12.55
N LYS A 163 -0.36 -7.18 12.35
CA LYS A 163 0.48 -6.12 11.76
C LYS A 163 0.28 -5.95 10.26
N PHE A 164 -0.35 -6.90 9.58
CA PHE A 164 -0.62 -6.82 8.14
C PHE A 164 -2.11 -6.66 7.88
N PHE A 165 -2.46 -5.62 7.10
CA PHE A 165 -3.84 -5.33 6.75
C PHE A 165 -3.99 -4.73 5.35
N LEU A 166 -5.25 -4.69 4.90
CA LEU A 166 -5.62 -4.24 3.57
C LEU A 166 -5.26 -2.78 3.34
N GLY A 167 -4.48 -2.51 2.29
CA GLY A 167 -4.33 -1.17 1.71
C GLY A 167 -4.20 -1.31 0.20
N THR A 168 -5.17 -0.80 -0.56
CA THR A 168 -5.26 -1.11 -2.01
C THR A 168 -4.18 -0.44 -2.84
N ASP A 169 -3.72 0.74 -2.41
CA ASP A 169 -2.96 1.68 -3.22
C ASP A 169 -3.57 1.83 -4.63
N SER A 170 -4.91 1.87 -4.70
CA SER A 170 -5.60 2.07 -5.96
C SER A 170 -5.30 3.47 -6.47
N ALA A 171 -4.44 3.55 -7.49
CA ALA A 171 -3.87 4.79 -8.02
C ALA A 171 -4.35 5.00 -9.47
N PRO A 172 -5.51 5.65 -9.67
CA PRO A 172 -6.10 5.82 -10.98
C PRO A 172 -5.33 6.83 -11.84
N HIS A 173 -4.97 6.42 -13.05
CA HIS A 173 -4.44 7.31 -14.09
C HIS A 173 -5.24 7.16 -15.38
N ALA A 174 -5.39 8.26 -16.11
CA ALA A 174 -5.95 8.24 -17.45
C ALA A 174 -5.14 7.27 -18.34
N ARG A 175 -5.82 6.55 -19.23
CA ARG A 175 -5.22 5.57 -20.13
C ARG A 175 -4.08 6.18 -20.95
N SER A 176 -4.28 7.39 -21.48
CA SER A 176 -3.25 8.13 -22.21
C SER A 176 -2.00 8.43 -21.41
N ALA A 177 -2.11 8.58 -20.08
CA ALA A 177 -0.97 8.81 -19.19
C ALA A 177 -0.18 7.52 -18.89
N LYS A 178 -0.86 6.37 -18.91
CA LYS A 178 -0.25 5.03 -18.77
C LYS A 178 0.39 4.55 -20.06
N GLU A 179 -0.30 4.72 -21.19
CA GLU A 179 0.10 4.30 -22.55
C GLU A 179 0.85 5.44 -23.26
N SER A 180 1.97 5.89 -22.67
CA SER A 180 2.76 7.01 -23.17
C SER A 180 4.26 6.67 -23.26
N ALA A 181 5.06 7.61 -23.76
CA ALA A 181 6.52 7.47 -23.77
C ALA A 181 7.14 7.38 -22.35
N CYS A 182 6.41 7.85 -21.33
CA CYS A 182 6.80 7.77 -19.92
C CYS A 182 5.54 7.49 -19.08
N GLY A 183 5.13 6.22 -19.03
CA GLY A 183 3.89 5.81 -18.38
C GLY A 183 3.88 6.08 -16.88
N CYS A 184 2.81 6.69 -16.36
CA CYS A 184 2.66 6.93 -14.93
C CYS A 184 2.64 5.62 -14.11
N ALA A 185 3.19 5.65 -12.90
CA ALA A 185 3.10 4.53 -11.95
C ALA A 185 1.74 4.56 -11.23
N GLY A 186 1.04 3.43 -11.22
CA GLY A 186 -0.22 3.29 -10.49
C GLY A 186 -1.12 2.22 -11.11
N ILE A 187 -1.84 1.47 -10.27
CA ILE A 187 -2.76 0.42 -10.69
C ILE A 187 -4.15 0.76 -10.15
N PHE A 188 -5.16 0.71 -11.02
CA PHE A 188 -6.55 0.97 -10.63
C PHE A 188 -7.24 -0.32 -10.19
N SER A 189 -7.17 -0.63 -8.89
CA SER A 189 -7.73 -1.85 -8.31
C SER A 189 -9.07 -1.64 -7.57
N ALA A 190 -9.44 -0.39 -7.24
CA ALA A 190 -10.61 -0.09 -6.41
C ALA A 190 -11.93 -0.78 -6.82
N PRO A 191 -12.30 -0.90 -8.12
CA PRO A 191 -13.58 -1.49 -8.51
C PRO A 191 -13.76 -2.97 -8.13
N LEU A 192 -12.67 -3.67 -7.84
CA LEU A 192 -12.64 -5.12 -7.63
C LEU A 192 -11.68 -5.53 -6.50
N ALA A 193 -11.35 -4.61 -5.60
CA ALA A 193 -10.27 -4.81 -4.63
C ALA A 193 -10.56 -5.98 -3.70
N LEU A 194 -11.78 -6.07 -3.16
CA LEU A 194 -12.19 -7.16 -2.26
C LEU A 194 -12.24 -8.50 -2.99
N GLU A 195 -12.69 -8.52 -4.23
CA GLU A 195 -12.69 -9.70 -5.09
C GLU A 195 -11.26 -10.19 -5.36
N CYS A 196 -10.31 -9.27 -5.58
CA CYS A 196 -8.89 -9.63 -5.73
C CYS A 196 -8.33 -10.28 -4.46
N TYR A 197 -8.61 -9.73 -3.28
CA TYR A 197 -8.16 -10.36 -2.03
C TYR A 197 -8.86 -11.69 -1.77
N ALA A 198 -10.16 -11.83 -2.10
CA ALA A 198 -10.86 -13.09 -2.01
C ALA A 198 -10.19 -14.16 -2.89
N LEU A 199 -9.83 -13.82 -4.12
CA LEU A 199 -9.09 -14.70 -5.03
C LEU A 199 -7.72 -15.09 -4.45
N VAL A 200 -6.96 -14.14 -3.90
CA VAL A 200 -5.66 -14.40 -3.25
C VAL A 200 -5.80 -15.37 -2.07
N PHE A 201 -6.74 -15.09 -1.16
CA PHE A 201 -6.93 -15.87 0.06
C PHE A 201 -7.55 -17.25 -0.24
N GLU A 202 -8.41 -17.37 -1.27
CA GLU A 202 -8.89 -18.66 -1.77
C GLU A 202 -7.74 -19.53 -2.30
N HIS A 203 -6.87 -18.98 -3.15
CA HIS A 203 -5.73 -19.72 -3.69
C HIS A 203 -4.73 -20.14 -2.61
N ALA A 204 -4.60 -19.37 -1.53
CA ALA A 204 -3.76 -19.71 -0.38
C ALA A 204 -4.45 -20.68 0.62
N GLY A 205 -5.72 -21.03 0.40
CA GLY A 205 -6.49 -21.87 1.32
C GLY A 205 -6.77 -21.21 2.67
N ALA A 206 -6.90 -19.88 2.70
CA ALA A 206 -6.96 -19.07 3.91
C ALA A 206 -8.14 -18.07 3.92
N LEU A 207 -9.25 -18.35 3.22
CA LEU A 207 -10.42 -17.47 3.15
C LEU A 207 -10.97 -17.07 4.53
N ASP A 208 -10.86 -17.95 5.52
CA ASP A 208 -11.24 -17.71 6.92
C ASP A 208 -10.50 -16.53 7.56
N ARG A 209 -9.33 -16.14 7.02
CA ARG A 209 -8.50 -15.04 7.51
C ARG A 209 -8.76 -13.71 6.80
N LEU A 210 -9.53 -13.71 5.71
CA LEU A 210 -9.76 -12.53 4.90
C LEU A 210 -10.43 -11.40 5.68
N GLU A 211 -11.45 -11.71 6.50
CA GLU A 211 -12.17 -10.71 7.28
C GLU A 211 -11.25 -9.97 8.25
N ALA A 212 -10.38 -10.70 8.96
CA ALA A 212 -9.46 -10.08 9.91
C ALA A 212 -8.49 -9.11 9.21
N PHE A 213 -7.89 -9.55 8.09
CA PHE A 213 -6.99 -8.75 7.26
C PHE A 213 -7.70 -7.51 6.65
N ALA A 214 -8.94 -7.66 6.19
CA ALA A 214 -9.67 -6.63 5.46
C ALA A 214 -10.46 -5.68 6.36
N SER A 215 -10.81 -6.07 7.59
CA SER A 215 -11.83 -5.36 8.39
C SER A 215 -11.55 -5.27 9.88
N HIS A 216 -10.56 -6.00 10.43
CA HIS A 216 -10.23 -5.95 11.87
C HIS A 216 -8.89 -5.29 12.14
N HIS A 217 -7.82 -5.79 11.53
CA HIS A 217 -6.45 -5.38 11.84
C HIS A 217 -6.19 -3.89 11.62
N GLY A 218 -6.72 -3.34 10.52
CA GLY A 218 -6.64 -1.90 10.22
C GLY A 218 -7.29 -1.03 11.30
N PRO A 219 -8.62 -1.11 11.54
CA PRO A 219 -9.27 -0.29 12.57
C PRO A 219 -8.67 -0.51 13.97
N ASP A 220 -8.30 -1.75 14.33
CA ASP A 220 -7.64 -2.04 15.61
C ASP A 220 -6.31 -1.31 15.74
N TYR A 221 -5.46 -1.35 14.69
CA TYR A 221 -4.24 -0.56 14.65
C TYR A 221 -4.58 0.92 14.79
N TYR A 222 -5.42 1.49 13.94
CA TYR A 222 -5.75 2.93 13.96
C TYR A 222 -6.50 3.40 15.22
N GLY A 223 -6.96 2.49 16.08
CA GLY A 223 -7.76 2.82 17.28
C GLY A 223 -9.16 3.31 16.90
N LEU A 224 -9.70 2.83 15.79
CA LEU A 224 -11.01 3.16 15.26
C LEU A 224 -11.99 2.01 15.49
N PRO A 225 -13.30 2.31 15.62
CA PRO A 225 -14.31 1.26 15.74
C PRO A 225 -14.34 0.41 14.47
N ARG A 226 -14.49 -0.91 14.64
CA ARG A 226 -14.79 -1.81 13.53
C ARG A 226 -16.18 -1.49 12.97
N ASN A 227 -16.36 -1.71 11.67
CA ASN A 227 -17.66 -1.59 11.03
C ASN A 227 -18.65 -2.61 11.62
N SER A 228 -19.91 -2.21 11.79
CA SER A 228 -20.99 -3.10 12.27
C SER A 228 -21.84 -3.69 11.14
N GLY A 229 -21.72 -3.14 9.93
CA GLY A 229 -22.38 -3.65 8.74
C GLY A 229 -21.60 -4.78 8.09
N THR A 230 -22.24 -5.46 7.15
CA THR A 230 -21.65 -6.58 6.40
C THR A 230 -21.75 -6.33 4.90
N LEU A 231 -20.85 -6.96 4.16
CA LEU A 231 -20.95 -7.15 2.71
C LEU A 231 -20.79 -8.63 2.41
N THR A 232 -21.31 -9.08 1.28
CA THR A 232 -21.25 -10.49 0.90
C THR A 232 -20.39 -10.66 -0.36
N LEU A 233 -19.30 -11.41 -0.25
CA LEU A 233 -18.54 -11.89 -1.40
C LEU A 233 -19.17 -13.20 -1.88
N VAL A 234 -19.76 -13.18 -3.08
CA VAL A 234 -20.36 -14.37 -3.70
C VAL A 234 -19.42 -14.94 -4.76
N ARG A 235 -19.39 -16.27 -4.87
CA ARG A 235 -18.66 -16.97 -5.92
C ARG A 235 -19.48 -16.98 -7.21
N GLU A 236 -19.54 -15.82 -7.84
CA GLU A 236 -20.25 -15.56 -9.10
C GLU A 236 -19.28 -14.92 -10.09
N ALA A 237 -18.97 -15.66 -11.16
CA ALA A 237 -18.07 -15.15 -12.18
C ALA A 237 -18.68 -13.97 -12.93
N TRP A 238 -17.90 -12.92 -13.12
CA TRP A 238 -18.26 -11.76 -13.93
C TRP A 238 -17.05 -11.24 -14.70
N THR A 239 -17.33 -10.57 -15.82
CA THR A 239 -16.27 -9.97 -16.65
C THR A 239 -16.02 -8.54 -16.18
N VAL A 240 -14.76 -8.25 -15.83
CA VAL A 240 -14.35 -6.90 -15.46
C VAL A 240 -14.40 -6.02 -16.71
N PRO A 241 -15.03 -4.83 -16.66
CA PRO A 241 -15.04 -3.90 -17.79
C PRO A 241 -13.63 -3.59 -18.29
N GLU A 242 -13.47 -3.49 -19.61
CA GLU A 242 -12.21 -3.12 -20.26
C GLU A 242 -11.72 -1.72 -19.81
N GLU A 243 -12.66 -0.82 -19.58
CA GLU A 243 -12.39 0.55 -19.16
C GLU A 243 -13.59 1.18 -18.44
N TYR A 244 -13.32 2.21 -17.64
CA TYR A 244 -14.32 3.09 -17.04
C TYR A 244 -14.16 4.54 -17.54
N PRO A 245 -15.23 5.37 -17.50
CA PRO A 245 -15.10 6.80 -17.75
C PRO A 245 -14.18 7.48 -16.73
N PHE A 246 -13.26 8.34 -17.18
CA PHE A 246 -12.36 9.10 -16.30
C PHE A 246 -12.15 10.53 -16.81
N GLY A 247 -13.03 11.44 -16.39
CA GLY A 247 -13.06 12.81 -16.91
C GLY A 247 -13.33 12.82 -18.41
N LYS A 248 -12.38 13.35 -19.20
CA LYS A 248 -12.45 13.36 -20.67
C LYS A 248 -11.79 12.13 -21.33
N ASP A 249 -11.16 11.28 -20.53
CA ASP A 249 -10.43 10.09 -20.97
C ASP A 249 -11.09 8.82 -20.39
N ARG A 250 -10.38 7.70 -20.48
CA ARG A 250 -10.71 6.39 -19.95
C ARG A 250 -9.70 5.98 -18.90
N ILE A 251 -10.10 5.06 -18.04
CA ILE A 251 -9.21 4.39 -17.09
C ILE A 251 -9.36 2.88 -17.23
N VAL A 252 -8.22 2.18 -17.23
CA VAL A 252 -8.15 0.72 -17.37
C VAL A 252 -8.01 0.11 -15.97
N PRO A 253 -8.97 -0.71 -15.50
CA PRO A 253 -8.87 -1.38 -14.21
C PRO A 253 -7.87 -2.55 -14.24
N LEU A 254 -7.45 -2.98 -13.06
CA LEU A 254 -6.83 -4.29 -12.91
C LEU A 254 -7.80 -5.38 -13.40
N PHE A 255 -7.30 -6.41 -14.09
CA PHE A 255 -8.11 -7.46 -14.74
C PHE A 255 -9.05 -6.96 -15.86
N ALA A 256 -8.81 -5.79 -16.48
CA ALA A 256 -9.60 -5.31 -17.63
C ALA A 256 -9.86 -6.42 -18.68
N GLY A 257 -11.14 -6.67 -18.98
CA GLY A 257 -11.58 -7.69 -19.94
C GLY A 257 -11.52 -9.15 -19.44
N GLU A 258 -10.97 -9.38 -18.24
CA GLU A 258 -10.79 -10.72 -17.68
C GLU A 258 -11.98 -11.15 -16.81
N GLN A 259 -12.09 -12.46 -16.56
CA GLN A 259 -13.10 -13.05 -15.69
C GLN A 259 -12.65 -13.03 -14.23
N MET A 260 -13.44 -12.43 -13.36
CA MET A 260 -13.27 -12.45 -11.90
C MET A 260 -14.26 -13.45 -11.28
N PRO A 261 -13.81 -14.48 -10.53
CA PRO A 261 -14.70 -15.52 -9.99
C PRO A 261 -15.48 -15.11 -8.73
N TRP A 262 -15.09 -14.00 -8.10
CA TRP A 262 -15.74 -13.43 -6.92
C TRP A 262 -16.46 -12.13 -7.29
N ARG A 263 -17.55 -11.81 -6.60
CA ARG A 263 -18.28 -10.56 -6.77
C ARG A 263 -18.78 -10.05 -5.43
N VAL A 264 -18.55 -8.77 -5.14
CA VAL A 264 -19.18 -8.12 -3.99
C VAL A 264 -20.65 -7.86 -4.28
N ARG A 265 -21.50 -8.21 -3.31
CA ARG A 265 -22.91 -7.83 -3.22
C ARG A 265 -23.06 -6.96 -1.98
N VAL A 266 -23.51 -5.72 -2.20
CA VAL A 266 -24.00 -4.85 -1.13
C VAL A 266 -25.50 -5.06 -1.12
N GLU A 267 -26.01 -5.62 -0.02
CA GLU A 267 -27.45 -5.73 0.24
C GLU A 267 -28.02 -4.40 0.75
#